data_AF-A0A5R9C6U7-F1
#
_entry.id   AF-A0A5R9C6U7-F1
#
_cell.length_a   1.000
_cell.length_b   1.000
_cell.length_c   1.000
_cell.angle_alpha   90.00
_cell.angle_beta   90.00
_cell.angle_gamma   90.00
#
_symmetry.space_group_name_H-M   'P 1'
#
loop_
_entity.id
_entity.type
_entity.pdbx_description
1 polymer ?
#
loop_
_entity_poly.entity_id
_entity_poly.type
_entity_poly.pdbx_seq_one_letter_code
_entity_poly.pdbx_strand_id
1 'polypeptide(L)'
;MICITIYMKIDSKSSSWKRTPLVGFVATDSNHRVEGFKSGGENRLRENDCELHTICLVEDYQGKQIGSKLIKKLTEALDKQNYHKMIVQVLTGNAAKKFYEKTGAKYLDSSRISILGKVLEKSVYSWENIKQIMNSK
;
A
#
# COMPACT_ATOMS: atom_id res chain seq x y z
N MET A 1 8.62 -0.51 -13.46
CA MET A 1 7.65 0.19 -12.56
C MET A 1 6.97 -0.82 -11.61
N ILE A 2 7.23 -0.78 -10.30
CA ILE A 2 6.39 -1.51 -9.33
C ILE A 2 5.30 -0.55 -8.90
N CYS A 3 4.08 -0.72 -9.42
CA CYS A 3 2.92 0.04 -8.97
C CYS A 3 1.91 -0.94 -8.39
N ILE A 4 1.61 -0.76 -7.11
CA ILE A 4 0.58 -1.54 -6.43
C ILE A 4 -0.65 -0.66 -6.44
N THR A 5 -1.40 -0.72 -7.52
CA THR A 5 -2.78 -0.27 -7.53
C THR A 5 -3.52 -1.16 -8.50
N ILE A 6 -4.41 -1.99 -7.95
CA ILE A 6 -5.45 -2.62 -8.74
C ILE A 6 -6.76 -2.22 -8.09
N TYR A 7 -7.22 -1.01 -8.43
CA TYR A 7 -8.63 -0.66 -8.50
C TYR A 7 -8.79 0.56 -9.42
N MET A 8 -9.23 0.32 -10.66
CA MET A 8 -10.20 1.20 -11.30
C MET A 8 -11.44 0.32 -11.55
N LYS A 9 -12.37 0.32 -10.61
CA LYS A 9 -13.76 -0.01 -10.91
C LYS A 9 -14.45 1.33 -11.18
N ILE A 10 -14.55 1.72 -12.45
CA ILE A 10 -15.46 2.79 -12.84
C ILE A 10 -16.85 2.14 -12.89
N ASP A 11 -17.52 2.03 -11.74
CA ASP A 11 -18.96 1.77 -11.73
C ASP A 11 -19.66 3.11 -11.96
N SER A 12 -20.39 3.23 -13.06
CA SER A 12 -21.15 4.44 -13.41
C SER A 12 -22.38 4.69 -12.50
N LYS A 13 -22.53 3.91 -11.42
CA LYS A 13 -23.61 4.03 -10.43
C LYS A 13 -23.10 3.57 -9.05
N SER A 14 -22.69 4.49 -8.18
CA SER A 14 -22.67 4.23 -6.73
C SER A 14 -22.89 5.50 -5.92
N SER A 15 -24.13 5.66 -5.46
CA SER A 15 -24.58 6.66 -4.50
C SER A 15 -24.04 6.36 -3.11
N SER A 16 -22.81 6.80 -2.82
CA SER A 16 -22.26 7.21 -1.51
C SER A 16 -20.73 7.07 -1.51
N TRP A 17 -20.03 8.08 -2.03
CA TRP A 17 -18.61 8.21 -1.76
C TRP A 17 -18.44 8.60 -0.29
N LYS A 18 -18.32 7.63 0.62
CA LYS A 18 -17.81 7.91 1.96
C LYS A 18 -16.37 8.38 1.78
N ARG A 19 -16.09 9.65 2.09
CA ARG A 19 -14.73 10.21 2.10
C ARG A 19 -13.97 9.57 3.27
N THR A 20 -13.41 8.39 3.05
CA THR A 20 -12.46 7.81 3.97
C THR A 20 -11.21 8.70 3.99
N PRO A 21 -10.76 9.16 5.16
CA PRO A 21 -9.52 9.95 5.26
C PRO A 21 -8.35 9.19 4.64
N LEU A 22 -7.71 9.80 3.65
CA LEU A 22 -6.55 9.26 2.94
C LEU A 22 -5.31 10.07 3.28
N VAL A 23 -4.21 9.38 3.58
CA VAL A 23 -2.91 9.99 3.82
C VAL A 23 -1.95 9.66 2.68
N GLY A 24 -1.60 10.67 1.88
CA GLY A 24 -0.68 10.55 0.74
C GLY A 24 0.68 11.22 1.02
N PHE A 25 1.76 10.64 0.50
CA PHE A 25 3.07 11.29 0.48
C PHE A 25 3.75 11.04 -0.87
N VAL A 26 4.58 12.01 -1.28
CA VAL A 26 5.35 12.00 -2.51
C VAL A 26 6.83 12.17 -2.13
N ALA A 27 7.71 11.38 -2.75
CA ALA A 27 9.14 11.55 -2.66
C ALA A 27 9.61 12.40 -3.85
N THR A 28 10.39 13.44 -3.57
CA THR A 28 10.97 14.31 -4.60
C THR A 28 12.46 14.50 -4.40
N ASP A 29 13.18 14.71 -5.51
CA ASP A 29 14.57 15.17 -5.46
C ASP A 29 14.67 16.67 -5.10
N SER A 30 15.90 17.20 -5.07
CA SER A 30 16.17 18.62 -4.80
C SER A 30 15.61 19.58 -5.86
N ASN A 31 15.25 19.06 -7.04
CA ASN A 31 14.68 19.81 -8.15
C ASN A 31 13.16 19.61 -8.25
N HIS A 32 12.52 19.07 -7.20
CA HIS A 32 11.08 18.76 -7.14
C HIS A 32 10.59 17.71 -8.15
N ARG A 33 11.48 16.87 -8.69
CA ARG A 33 11.06 15.75 -9.56
C ARG A 33 10.53 14.60 -8.73
N VAL A 34 9.41 14.01 -9.15
CA VAL A 34 8.75 12.91 -8.43
C VAL A 34 9.51 11.60 -8.64
N GLU A 35 10.02 11.03 -7.54
CA GLU A 35 10.72 9.74 -7.53
C GLU A 35 9.75 8.58 -7.18
N GLY A 36 8.63 8.91 -6.53
CA GLY A 36 7.60 7.96 -6.17
C GLY A 36 6.55 8.54 -5.23
N PHE A 37 5.51 7.77 -4.96
CA PHE A 37 4.44 8.17 -4.07
C PHE A 37 3.80 6.96 -3.40
N LYS A 38 3.06 7.24 -2.34
CA LYS A 38 2.21 6.25 -1.68
C LYS A 38 0.96 6.88 -1.10
N SER A 39 -0.05 6.06 -0.85
CA SER A 39 -1.25 6.43 -0.11
C SER A 39 -1.73 5.28 0.78
N GLY A 40 -2.42 5.61 1.86
CA GLY A 40 -3.08 4.66 2.75
C GLY A 40 -4.13 5.34 3.61
N GLY A 41 -4.91 4.55 4.33
CA GLY A 41 -6.01 5.04 5.17
C GLY A 41 -6.72 3.88 5.84
N GLU A 42 -7.96 4.11 6.28
CA GLU A 42 -8.82 3.06 6.82
C GLU A 42 -8.92 1.87 5.85
N ASN A 43 -8.86 0.66 6.39
CA ASN A 43 -9.06 -0.55 5.61
C ASN A 43 -10.50 -0.59 5.08
N ARG A 44 -10.64 -0.83 3.77
CA ARG A 44 -11.95 -0.81 3.09
C ARG A 44 -12.84 -2.00 3.43
N LEU A 45 -12.29 -3.04 4.05
CA LEU A 45 -12.96 -4.32 4.31
C LEU A 45 -13.07 -4.68 5.80
N ARG A 46 -12.22 -4.10 6.67
CA ARG A 46 -12.19 -4.43 8.10
C ARG A 46 -12.09 -3.17 8.94
N GLU A 47 -12.95 -3.08 9.95
CA GLU A 47 -12.91 -2.00 10.92
C GLU A 47 -11.64 -2.10 11.80
N ASN A 48 -11.11 -0.96 12.23
CA ASN A 48 -9.92 -0.82 13.10
C ASN A 48 -8.56 -1.26 12.51
N ASP A 49 -8.52 -1.65 11.24
CA ASP A 49 -7.28 -1.83 10.48
C ASP A 49 -7.05 -0.64 9.54
N CYS A 50 -5.79 -0.43 9.12
CA CYS A 50 -5.47 0.45 8.00
C CYS A 50 -4.98 -0.33 6.78
N GLU A 51 -5.02 0.27 5.60
CA GLU A 51 -4.60 -0.32 4.34
C GLU A 51 -3.56 0.56 3.64
N LEU A 52 -2.47 -0.05 3.19
CA LEU A 52 -1.59 0.54 2.19
C LEU A 52 -2.29 0.43 0.82
N HIS A 53 -2.90 1.52 0.38
CA HIS A 53 -3.68 1.56 -0.86
C HIS A 53 -2.81 1.55 -2.11
N THR A 54 -1.77 2.39 -2.11
CA THR A 54 -0.87 2.52 -3.25
C THR A 54 0.55 2.74 -2.80
N ILE A 55 1.49 2.11 -3.47
CA ILE A 55 2.90 2.51 -3.50
C ILE A 55 3.43 2.31 -4.90
N CYS A 56 4.03 3.36 -5.46
CA CYS A 56 4.65 3.33 -6.78
C CYS A 56 5.97 4.11 -6.75
N LEU A 57 7.02 3.51 -7.31
CA LEU A 57 8.33 4.13 -7.49
C LEU A 57 8.69 4.17 -8.97
N VAL A 58 9.30 5.27 -9.40
CA VAL A 58 9.96 5.35 -10.70
C VAL A 58 11.10 4.34 -10.73
N GLU A 59 11.29 3.67 -11.86
CA GLU A 59 12.16 2.49 -11.98
C GLU A 59 13.62 2.79 -11.60
N ASP A 60 14.16 3.91 -12.10
CA ASP A 60 15.53 4.38 -11.82
C ASP A 60 15.77 4.77 -10.36
N TYR A 61 14.71 4.82 -9.55
CA TYR A 61 14.73 5.18 -8.14
C TYR A 61 14.45 3.98 -7.23
N GLN A 62 14.29 2.78 -7.79
CA GLN A 62 14.20 1.53 -7.01
C GLN A 62 15.56 1.16 -6.41
N GLY A 63 15.55 0.35 -5.34
CA GLY A 63 16.77 -0.06 -4.63
C GLY A 63 17.42 1.04 -3.77
N LYS A 64 16.95 2.29 -3.86
CA LYS A 64 17.48 3.44 -3.10
C LYS A 64 16.77 3.70 -1.76
N GLN A 65 16.07 2.69 -1.23
CA GLN A 65 15.31 2.75 0.03
C GLN A 65 14.18 3.80 0.08
N ILE A 66 13.79 4.39 -1.06
CA ILE A 66 12.72 5.40 -1.13
C ILE A 66 11.37 4.79 -0.71
N GLY A 67 11.08 3.56 -1.14
CA GLY A 67 9.87 2.84 -0.73
C GLY A 67 9.79 2.64 0.79
N SER A 68 10.90 2.27 1.44
CA SER A 68 10.97 2.14 2.90
C SER A 68 10.68 3.46 3.60
N LYS A 69 11.28 4.57 3.14
CA LYS A 69 11.04 5.91 3.69
C LYS A 69 9.57 6.35 3.52
N LEU A 70 9.00 6.10 2.35
CA LEU A 70 7.60 6.40 2.05
C LEU A 70 6.64 5.63 2.96
N ILE A 71 6.86 4.33 3.18
CA ILE A 71 6.03 3.54 4.08
C ILE A 71 6.21 3.96 5.53
N LYS A 72 7.44 4.22 5.98
CA LYS A 72 7.70 4.74 7.32
C LYS A 72 6.90 6.02 7.60
N LYS A 73 6.88 6.96 6.65
CA LYS A 73 6.06 8.19 6.74
C LYS A 73 4.56 7.90 6.75
N LEU A 74 4.09 6.87 6.04
CA LEU A 74 2.70 6.41 6.16
C LEU A 74 2.39 5.94 7.56
N THR A 75 3.19 5.01 8.08
CA THR A 75 2.93 4.39 9.36
C THR A 75 3.00 5.41 10.49
N GLU A 76 3.93 6.37 10.44
CA GLU A 76 3.99 7.48 11.40
C GLU A 76 2.71 8.31 11.41
N ALA A 77 2.10 8.53 10.25
CA ALA A 77 0.85 9.29 10.14
C ALA A 77 -0.38 8.48 10.56
N LEU A 78 -0.41 7.17 10.28
CA LEU A 78 -1.50 6.27 10.66
C LEU A 78 -1.47 5.92 12.16
N ASP A 79 -0.28 5.80 12.77
CA ASP A 79 -0.13 5.59 14.22
C ASP A 79 -0.68 6.78 15.02
N LYS A 80 -0.49 8.01 14.52
CA LYS A 80 -1.11 9.23 15.08
C LYS A 80 -2.64 9.24 15.01
N GLN A 81 -3.22 8.39 14.16
CA GLN A 81 -4.66 8.19 14.03
C GLN A 81 -5.14 6.94 14.79
N ASN A 82 -4.29 6.36 15.65
CA ASN A 82 -4.55 5.15 16.45
C ASN A 82 -4.75 3.87 15.64
N TYR A 83 -4.25 3.81 14.39
CA TYR A 83 -4.15 2.54 13.68
C TYR A 83 -2.92 1.78 14.15
N HIS A 84 -3.08 0.47 14.40
CA HIS A 84 -1.98 -0.38 14.87
C HIS A 84 -1.67 -1.54 13.94
N LYS A 85 -2.67 -1.99 13.17
CA LYS A 85 -2.56 -3.06 12.19
C LYS A 85 -2.70 -2.49 10.79
N MET A 86 -1.88 -2.98 9.86
CA MET A 86 -1.94 -2.57 8.46
C MET A 86 -2.02 -3.80 7.56
N ILE A 87 -2.79 -3.70 6.48
CA ILE A 87 -2.78 -4.70 5.42
C ILE A 87 -2.32 -4.11 4.08
N VAL A 88 -1.92 -4.98 3.17
CA VAL A 88 -1.72 -4.64 1.76
C VAL A 88 -2.20 -5.77 0.87
N GLN A 89 -2.85 -5.42 -0.23
CA GLN A 89 -3.21 -6.37 -1.29
C GLN A 89 -2.25 -6.19 -2.47
N VAL A 90 -1.71 -7.31 -2.97
CA VAL A 90 -0.75 -7.30 -4.08
C VAL A 90 -1.02 -8.50 -4.99
N LEU A 91 -0.81 -8.38 -6.30
CA LEU A 91 -0.89 -9.56 -7.17
C LEU A 91 0.08 -10.64 -6.69
N THR A 92 -0.38 -11.89 -6.63
CA THR A 92 0.43 -13.03 -6.15
C THR A 92 1.75 -13.17 -6.92
N GLY A 93 1.77 -12.80 -8.21
CA GLY A 93 2.97 -12.80 -9.07
C GLY A 93 3.88 -11.57 -8.96
N ASN A 94 3.52 -10.53 -8.20
CA ASN A 94 4.29 -9.30 -8.12
C ASN A 94 5.44 -9.43 -7.12
N ALA A 95 6.67 -9.14 -7.56
CA ALA A 95 7.90 -9.25 -6.77
C ALA A 95 7.93 -8.36 -5.52
N ALA A 96 7.12 -7.31 -5.48
CA ALA A 96 6.99 -6.41 -4.34
C ALA A 96 6.56 -7.10 -3.04
N LYS A 97 5.93 -8.28 -3.11
CA LYS A 97 5.61 -9.08 -1.93
C LYS A 97 6.83 -9.37 -1.05
N LYS A 98 8.01 -9.54 -1.67
CA LYS A 98 9.29 -9.74 -0.97
C LYS A 98 9.66 -8.53 -0.11
N PHE A 99 9.32 -7.32 -0.56
CA PHE A 99 9.55 -6.13 0.23
C PHE A 99 8.65 -6.13 1.48
N TYR A 100 7.38 -6.52 1.35
CA TYR A 100 6.46 -6.61 2.49
C TYR A 100 6.91 -7.64 3.51
N GLU A 101 7.27 -8.84 3.06
CA GLU A 101 7.82 -9.91 3.90
C GLU A 101 9.07 -9.45 4.68
N LYS A 102 10.00 -8.75 4.00
CA LYS A 102 11.20 -8.17 4.64
C LYS A 102 10.90 -7.13 5.70
N THR A 103 9.79 -6.39 5.56
CA THR A 103 9.33 -5.42 6.57
C THR A 103 8.46 -6.03 7.66
N GLY A 104 8.40 -7.37 7.76
CA GLY A 104 7.66 -8.09 8.80
C GLY A 104 6.19 -8.37 8.47
N ALA A 105 5.75 -8.13 7.24
CA ALA A 105 4.40 -8.51 6.83
C ALA A 105 4.28 -10.03 6.76
N LYS A 106 3.18 -10.58 7.25
CA LYS A 106 2.85 -12.00 7.16
C LYS A 106 1.77 -12.19 6.11
N TYR A 107 1.85 -13.29 5.36
CA TYR A 107 0.75 -13.71 4.50
C TYR A 107 -0.50 -13.96 5.36
N LEU A 108 -1.62 -13.40 4.93
CA LEU A 108 -2.90 -13.49 5.64
C LEU A 108 -3.92 -14.30 4.84
N ASP A 109 -4.11 -13.98 3.57
CA ASP A 109 -5.15 -14.59 2.73
C ASP A 109 -4.86 -14.35 1.23
N SER A 110 -5.68 -14.92 0.36
CA SER A 110 -5.69 -14.63 -1.07
C SER A 110 -7.12 -14.48 -1.61
N SER A 111 -7.28 -13.71 -2.69
CA SER A 111 -8.55 -13.57 -3.39
C SER A 111 -8.34 -13.53 -4.90
N ARG A 112 -9.34 -13.99 -5.65
CA ARG A 112 -9.34 -13.90 -7.11
C ARG A 112 -10.10 -12.66 -7.56
N ILE A 113 -9.58 -12.02 -8.59
CA ILE A 113 -10.18 -10.87 -9.26
C ILE A 113 -10.21 -11.11 -10.76
N SER A 114 -11.20 -10.56 -11.45
CA SER A 114 -11.23 -10.54 -12.92
C SER A 114 -10.92 -9.14 -13.42
N ILE A 115 -9.88 -9.01 -14.24
CA ILE A 115 -9.52 -7.75 -14.92
C ILE A 115 -9.43 -8.03 -16.40
N LEU A 116 -10.19 -7.29 -17.22
CA LEU A 116 -10.16 -7.40 -18.68
C LEU A 116 -10.28 -8.86 -19.16
N GLY A 117 -11.17 -9.64 -18.53
CA GLY A 117 -11.40 -11.05 -18.85
C GLY A 117 -10.34 -12.04 -18.35
N LYS A 118 -9.30 -11.58 -17.66
CA LYS A 118 -8.27 -12.42 -17.04
C LYS A 118 -8.52 -12.57 -15.55
N VAL A 119 -8.50 -13.82 -15.07
CA VAL A 119 -8.54 -14.13 -13.63
C VAL A 119 -7.11 -13.98 -13.09
N LEU A 120 -6.95 -13.06 -12.14
CA LEU A 120 -5.71 -12.83 -11.40
C LEU A 120 -5.92 -13.14 -9.93
N GLU A 121 -4.85 -13.53 -9.25
CA GLU A 121 -4.84 -13.75 -7.82
C GLU A 121 -4.15 -12.59 -7.09
N LYS A 122 -4.76 -12.14 -6.00
CA LYS A 122 -4.19 -11.17 -5.06
C LYS A 122 -3.87 -11.89 -3.75
N SER A 123 -2.66 -11.71 -3.25
CA SER A 123 -2.30 -12.04 -1.87
C SER A 123 -2.53 -10.84 -0.96
N VAL A 124 -2.99 -11.10 0.25
CA VAL A 124 -3.13 -10.15 1.34
C VAL A 124 -2.01 -10.40 2.33
N TYR A 125 -1.26 -9.36 2.66
CA TYR A 125 -0.24 -9.38 3.69
C TYR A 125 -0.64 -8.44 4.83
N SER A 126 -0.34 -8.81 6.07
CA SER A 126 -0.65 -8.01 7.26
C SER A 126 0.58 -7.74 8.13
N TRP A 127 0.61 -6.55 8.72
CA TRP A 127 1.48 -6.19 9.83
C TRP A 127 0.61 -6.07 11.08
N GLU A 128 0.83 -6.96 12.06
CA GLU A 128 0.10 -6.92 13.35
C GLU A 128 0.49 -5.70 14.21
N ASN A 129 1.64 -5.09 13.94
CA ASN A 129 2.08 -3.87 14.60
C ASN A 129 2.83 -2.98 13.60
N ILE A 130 2.25 -1.85 13.20
CA ILE A 130 2.88 -0.94 12.23
C ILE A 130 4.17 -0.30 12.75
N LYS A 131 4.41 -0.29 14.07
CA LYS A 131 5.67 0.21 14.66
C LYS A 131 6.87 -0.65 14.29
N GLN A 132 6.65 -1.93 13.93
CA GLN A 132 7.74 -2.79 13.43
C GLN A 132 8.33 -2.26 12.11
N ILE A 133 7.51 -1.56 11.32
CA ILE A 133 7.92 -1.01 10.03
C ILE A 133 8.77 0.25 10.22
N MET A 134 8.46 1.06 11.24
CA MET A 134 9.20 2.30 11.56
C MET A 134 10.65 2.04 11.98
N ASN A 135 10.91 0.84 12.51
CA ASN A 135 12.19 0.39 13.06
C ASN A 135 12.96 -0.56 12.12
N SER A 136 12.40 -0.90 10.97
CA SER A 136 13.08 -1.73 9.97
C SER A 136 14.27 -0.96 9.36
N LYS A 137 15.45 -1.60 9.34
CA LYS A 137 16.70 -1.06 8.76
C LYS A 137 16.72 -1.15 7.25
#